data_AF-A0A7S1GC85-F1
#
_entry.id   AF-A0A7S1GC85-F1
#
_cell.length_a   1.000
_cell.length_b   1.000
_cell.length_c   1.000
_cell.angle_alpha   90.00
_cell.angle_beta   90.00
_cell.angle_gamma   90.00
#
_symmetry.space_group_name_H-M   'P 1'
#
loop_
_entity.id
_entity.type
_entity.pdbx_description
1 polymer ?
#
loop_
_entity_poly.entity_id
_entity_poly.type
_entity_poly.pdbx_seq_one_letter_code
_entity_poly.pdbx_strand_id
1 'polypeptide(L)'
;AAAAAALGPRAGVVRDVVDEMVVVSGLRAARPWSVVEFDGGAMGVAIDLQAPKRGGDDAEAAASTAAGNVTVALLRLGDASGQHAHAGVGRGAVARLVAD
;
A
#
# COMPACT_ATOMS: atom_id res chain seq x y z
N ALA A 1 0.79 -11.79 -7.53
CA ALA A 1 1.87 -12.48 -6.80
C ALA A 1 3.19 -12.48 -7.59
N ALA A 2 3.21 -12.93 -8.85
CA ALA A 2 4.45 -12.96 -9.66
C ALA A 2 5.07 -11.58 -9.92
N ALA A 3 4.27 -10.53 -10.19
CA ALA A 3 4.79 -9.18 -10.45
C ALA A 3 5.44 -8.52 -9.21
N ALA A 4 4.96 -8.80 -8.00
CA ALA A 4 5.49 -8.20 -6.77
C ALA A 4 6.85 -8.80 -6.35
N ALA A 5 7.10 -10.08 -6.63
CA ALA A 5 8.35 -10.74 -6.27
C ALA A 5 9.58 -10.18 -7.02
N ALA A 6 9.37 -9.57 -8.20
CA ALA A 6 10.44 -8.98 -9.01
C ALA A 6 10.83 -7.55 -8.58
N LEU A 7 10.02 -6.88 -7.75
CA LEU A 7 10.20 -5.45 -7.43
C LEU A 7 11.18 -5.20 -6.25
N GLY A 8 11.67 -6.27 -5.61
CA GLY A 8 12.51 -6.17 -4.42
C GLY A 8 11.72 -5.81 -3.16
N PRO A 9 12.36 -5.78 -1.97
CA PRO A 9 11.66 -5.68 -0.69
C PRO A 9 11.08 -4.29 -0.38
N ARG A 10 11.50 -3.24 -1.12
CA ARG A 10 11.06 -1.85 -0.94
C ARG A 10 9.96 -1.42 -1.89
N ALA A 11 9.41 -2.36 -2.67
CA ALA A 11 8.33 -2.08 -3.60
C ALA A 11 7.27 -3.19 -3.56
N GLY A 12 6.06 -2.83 -3.95
CA GLY A 12 4.91 -3.72 -3.94
C GLY A 12 3.87 -3.30 -4.95
N VAL A 13 2.80 -4.08 -5.05
CA VAL A 13 1.72 -3.84 -6.01
C VAL A 13 0.42 -3.64 -5.25
N VAL A 14 -0.35 -2.62 -5.64
CA VAL A 14 -1.69 -2.38 -5.12
C VAL A 14 -2.59 -3.57 -5.46
N ARG A 15 -3.09 -4.22 -4.42
CA ARG A 15 -3.99 -5.36 -4.53
C ARG A 15 -5.46 -4.93 -4.45
N ASP A 16 -5.74 -3.97 -3.58
CA ASP A 16 -7.09 -3.49 -3.33
C ASP A 16 -7.09 -2.01 -2.93
N VAL A 17 -8.21 -1.34 -3.18
CA VAL A 17 -8.44 0.07 -2.85
C VAL A 17 -9.82 0.18 -2.20
N VAL A 18 -9.86 0.69 -0.98
CA VAL A 18 -11.07 0.87 -0.19
C VAL A 18 -11.07 2.30 0.35
N ASP A 19 -11.92 3.14 -0.22
CA ASP A 19 -11.96 4.58 0.05
C ASP A 19 -10.57 5.22 -0.08
N GLU A 20 -9.98 5.67 1.04
CA GLU A 20 -8.68 6.33 1.14
C GLU A 20 -7.57 5.39 1.63
N MET A 21 -7.85 4.09 1.66
CA MET A 21 -6.92 3.05 2.06
C MET A 21 -6.58 2.13 0.90
N VAL A 22 -5.32 1.72 0.85
CA VAL A 22 -4.79 0.86 -0.20
C VAL A 22 -4.09 -0.32 0.43
N VAL A 23 -4.38 -1.52 -0.05
CA VAL A 23 -3.62 -2.72 0.36
C VAL A 23 -2.54 -2.98 -0.68
N VAL A 24 -1.29 -2.85 -0.27
CA VAL A 24 -0.10 -3.11 -1.12
C VAL A 24 0.48 -4.47 -0.75
N SER A 25 0.71 -5.32 -1.75
CA SER A 25 1.34 -6.63 -1.56
C SER A 25 2.82 -6.60 -1.95
N GLY A 26 3.68 -7.21 -1.12
CA GLY A 26 5.11 -7.36 -1.41
C GLY A 26 6.02 -6.29 -0.80
N LEU A 27 5.46 -5.29 -0.11
CA LEU A 27 6.18 -4.16 0.48
C LEU A 27 6.85 -4.55 1.82
N ARG A 28 7.70 -5.58 1.78
CA ARG A 28 8.23 -6.30 2.95
C ARG A 28 9.11 -5.47 3.89
N ALA A 29 9.75 -4.42 3.37
CA ALA A 29 10.61 -3.54 4.16
C ALA A 29 9.84 -2.41 4.87
N ALA A 30 8.52 -2.29 4.65
CA ALA A 30 7.74 -1.21 5.22
C ALA A 30 7.68 -1.33 6.73
N ARG A 31 7.71 -0.18 7.40
CA ARG A 31 7.48 -0.05 8.84
C ARG A 31 6.20 0.77 9.04
N PRO A 32 5.58 0.70 10.22
CA PRO A 32 4.53 1.66 10.55
C PRO A 32 5.10 3.08 10.40
N TRP A 33 4.32 3.94 9.76
CA TRP A 33 4.64 5.34 9.45
C TRP A 33 5.63 5.58 8.30
N SER A 34 6.13 4.53 7.65
CA SER A 34 6.93 4.70 6.42
C SER A 34 6.13 5.43 5.34
N VAL A 35 6.81 6.26 4.56
CA VAL A 35 6.21 6.99 3.43
C VAL A 35 6.29 6.14 2.17
N VAL A 36 5.16 6.03 1.48
CA VAL A 36 4.99 5.24 0.26
C VAL A 36 4.61 6.17 -0.88
N GLU A 37 5.32 6.06 -2.00
CA GLU A 37 4.97 6.72 -3.26
C GLU A 37 4.38 5.71 -4.24
N PHE A 38 3.28 6.07 -4.88
CA PHE A 38 2.63 5.28 -5.93
C PHE A 38 3.02 5.79 -7.31
N ASP A 39 2.94 4.92 -8.32
CA ASP A 39 3.03 5.36 -9.71
C ASP A 39 2.01 6.49 -9.96
N GLY A 40 2.45 7.61 -10.57
CA GLY A 40 1.63 8.81 -10.72
C GLY A 40 1.87 9.90 -9.66
N GLY A 41 2.73 9.64 -8.68
CA GLY A 41 3.21 10.64 -7.70
C GLY A 41 2.31 10.82 -6.49
N ALA A 42 1.25 10.01 -6.35
CA ALA A 42 0.45 9.98 -5.13
C ALA A 42 1.28 9.43 -3.96
N MET A 43 1.05 9.99 -2.77
CA MET A 43 1.80 9.65 -1.56
C MET A 43 0.87 9.05 -0.50
N GLY A 44 1.41 8.18 0.33
CA GLY A 44 0.69 7.54 1.43
C GLY A 44 1.60 7.21 2.59
N VAL A 45 0.99 6.78 3.69
CA VAL A 45 1.66 6.36 4.91
C VAL A 45 1.26 4.93 5.23
N ALA A 46 2.24 4.07 5.48
CA ALA A 46 1.99 2.71 5.96
C ALA A 46 1.42 2.76 7.38
N ILE A 47 0.17 2.32 7.55
CA ILE A 47 -0.54 2.39 8.84
C ILE A 47 -0.71 1.03 9.51
N ASP A 48 -0.76 -0.05 8.73
CA ASP A 48 -0.88 -1.41 9.23
C ASP A 48 -0.05 -2.37 8.38
N LEU A 49 0.72 -3.24 9.01
CA LEU A 49 1.50 -4.30 8.36
C LEU A 49 0.73 -5.63 8.28
N GLN A 50 -0.53 -5.62 8.73
CA GLN A 50 -1.50 -6.66 8.49
C GLN A 50 -2.57 -6.11 7.55
N ALA A 51 -3.04 -6.93 6.59
CA ALA A 51 -4.24 -6.55 5.84
C ALA A 51 -5.41 -6.43 6.82
N PRO A 52 -6.35 -5.49 6.59
CA PRO A 52 -7.47 -5.28 7.50
C PRO A 52 -8.21 -6.60 7.69
N LYS A 53 -8.37 -7.02 8.96
CA LYS A 53 -9.14 -8.21 9.34
C LYS A 53 -10.59 -8.00 8.92
N ARG A 54 -10.95 -8.33 7.69
CA ARG A 54 -12.35 -8.49 7.28
C ARG A 54 -12.86 -9.83 7.84
N GLY A 55 -13.05 -9.89 9.15
CA GLY A 55 -13.79 -10.98 9.82
C GLY A 55 -13.19 -12.40 9.74
N GLY A 56 -11.92 -12.58 9.37
CA GLY A 56 -11.33 -13.90 9.08
C GLY A 56 -10.22 -14.34 10.04
N ASP A 57 -10.18 -15.66 10.27
CA ASP A 57 -9.24 -16.47 11.05
C ASP A 57 -7.76 -16.01 11.08
N ASP A 58 -7.05 -16.37 12.15
CA ASP A 58 -5.61 -16.11 12.33
C ASP A 58 -4.73 -16.60 11.16
N ALA A 59 -5.21 -17.61 10.42
CA ALA A 59 -4.55 -18.12 9.22
C ALA A 59 -4.47 -17.08 8.07
N GLU A 60 -5.51 -16.26 7.92
CA GLU A 60 -5.54 -15.21 6.89
C GLU A 60 -4.58 -14.06 7.25
N ALA A 61 -4.51 -13.70 8.54
CA ALA A 61 -3.54 -12.73 9.04
C ALA A 61 -2.10 -13.21 8.83
N ALA A 62 -1.80 -14.48 9.17
CA ALA A 62 -0.48 -15.07 8.97
C ALA A 62 -0.07 -15.12 7.50
N ALA A 63 -0.97 -15.51 6.60
CA ALA A 63 -0.72 -15.51 5.16
C ALA A 63 -0.49 -14.08 4.61
N SER A 64 -1.21 -13.10 5.16
CA SER A 64 -1.05 -11.69 4.80
C SER A 64 0.31 -11.12 5.22
N THR A 65 0.75 -11.42 6.44
CA THR A 65 2.09 -11.05 6.94
C THR A 65 3.19 -11.76 6.14
N ALA A 66 3.04 -13.05 5.83
CA ALA A 66 4.02 -13.80 5.01
C ALA A 66 4.14 -13.23 3.58
N ALA A 67 3.04 -12.72 3.03
CA ALA A 67 3.01 -12.04 1.73
C ALA A 67 3.62 -10.62 1.78
N GLY A 68 3.86 -10.06 2.96
CA GLY A 68 4.30 -8.68 3.13
C GLY A 68 3.24 -7.69 2.67
N ASN A 69 1.98 -7.95 3.00
CA ASN A 69 0.90 -7.02 2.71
C ASN A 69 0.92 -5.86 3.71
N VAL A 70 0.71 -4.65 3.22
CA VAL A 70 0.74 -3.41 3.99
C VAL A 70 -0.49 -2.60 3.63
N THR A 71 -1.22 -2.11 4.63
CA THR A 71 -2.26 -1.12 4.46
C THR A 71 -1.64 0.27 4.49
N VAL A 72 -1.87 1.02 3.43
CA VAL A 72 -1.38 2.38 3.24
C VAL A 72 -2.56 3.32 3.22
N ALA A 73 -2.54 4.32 4.11
CA ALA A 73 -3.47 5.44 4.04
C ALA A 73 -2.95 6.45 3.02
N LEU A 74 -3.80 6.86 2.08
CA LEU A 74 -3.43 7.87 1.09
C LEU A 74 -3.40 9.24 1.75
N LEU A 75 -2.33 9.99 1.46
CA LEU A 75 -2.24 11.40 1.82
C LEU A 75 -2.97 12.20 0.75
N ARG A 76 -4.12 12.77 1.12
CA ARG A 76 -4.80 13.76 0.30
C ARG A 76 -4.02 15.06 0.33
N LEU A 77 -3.08 15.23 -0.60
CA LEU A 77 -2.58 16.54 -0.96
C LEU A 77 -3.61 17.18 -1.88
N GLY A 78 -4.53 17.95 -1.32
CA GLY A 78 -5.43 18.78 -2.12
C GLY A 78 -4.59 19.82 -2.86
N ASP A 79 -4.84 19.99 -4.16
CA ASP A 79 -4.43 21.23 -4.81
C ASP A 79 -5.32 22.40 -4.34
N ALA A 80 -4.99 23.62 -4.74
CA ALA A 80 -5.79 24.80 -4.40
C ALA A 80 -7.23 24.74 -4.91
N SER A 81 -7.57 23.80 -5.80
CA SER A 81 -8.92 23.58 -6.33
C SER A 81 -9.75 22.60 -5.49
N GLY A 82 -9.16 21.97 -4.46
CA GLY A 82 -9.83 20.99 -3.61
C GLY A 82 -10.06 19.64 -4.30
N GLN A 83 -9.48 19.44 -5.49
CA GLN A 83 -9.49 18.15 -6.18
C GLN A 83 -8.46 17.23 -5.51
N HIS A 84 -8.92 16.05 -5.08
CA HIS A 84 -8.04 14.99 -4.56
C HIS A 84 -7.59 14.13 -5.73
N ALA A 85 -6.40 14.38 -6.26
CA ALA A 85 -5.84 13.56 -7.33
C ALA A 85 -5.10 12.34 -6.74
N HIS A 86 -5.77 11.21 -6.62
CA HIS A 86 -5.11 9.90 -6.44
C HIS A 86 -4.65 9.34 -7.79
N ALA A 87 -4.10 10.20 -8.64
CA ALA A 87 -3.71 9.82 -9.98
C ALA A 87 -2.69 8.68 -9.91
N GLY A 88 -3.00 7.56 -10.58
CA GLY A 88 -2.15 6.37 -10.63
C GLY A 88 -2.25 5.42 -9.43
N VAL A 89 -3.11 5.70 -8.45
CA VAL A 89 -3.46 4.73 -7.39
C VAL A 89 -4.63 3.87 -7.85
N GLY A 90 -4.34 2.65 -8.29
CA GLY A 90 -5.34 1.67 -8.68
C GLY A 90 -4.80 0.26 -8.57
N ARG A 91 -5.69 -0.75 -8.64
CA ARG A 91 -5.27 -2.15 -8.59
C ARG A 91 -4.25 -2.45 -9.69
N GLY A 92 -3.09 -2.96 -9.31
CA GLY A 92 -1.97 -3.21 -10.21
C GLY A 92 -0.90 -2.11 -10.26
N ALA A 93 -1.16 -0.93 -9.69
CA ALA A 93 -0.17 0.14 -9.57
C ALA A 93 1.00 -0.29 -8.66
N VAL A 94 2.21 0.22 -8.94
CA VAL A 94 3.38 -0.01 -8.08
C VAL A 94 3.42 1.04 -6.98
N ALA A 95 3.77 0.57 -5.78
CA ALA A 95 4.07 1.36 -4.60
C ALA A 95 5.52 1.16 -4.19
N ARG A 96 6.22 2.22 -3.77
CA ARG A 96 7.63 2.22 -3.37
C ARG A 96 7.84 2.93 -2.04
N LEU A 97 8.67 2.36 -1.17
CA LEU A 97 9.09 3.01 0.07
C LEU A 97 10.11 4.11 -0.20
N VAL A 98 9.76 5.33 0.14
CA VAL A 98 10.61 6.52 -0.08
C VAL A 98 11.20 7.08 1.21
N ALA A 99 10.58 6.81 2.37
CA ALA A 99 11.13 7.14 3.69
C ALA A 99 10.65 6.17 4.78
N ASP A 100 11.41 6.12 5.89
CA ASP A 100 11.12 5.33 7.11
C ASP A 100 10.90 6.25 8.31
#